data_AF-A0A7X9TXL7-F1
#
_entry.id   AF-A0A7X9TXL7-F1
#
_cell.length_a   1.000
_cell.length_b   1.000
_cell.length_c   1.000
_cell.angle_alpha   90.00
_cell.angle_beta   90.00
_cell.angle_gamma   90.00
#
_symmetry.space_group_name_H-M   'P 1'
#
loop_
_entity.id
_entity.type
_entity.pdbx_description
1 polymer ?
#
loop_
_entity_poly.entity_id
_entity_poly.type
_entity_poly.pdbx_seq_one_letter_code
_entity_poly.pdbx_strand_id
1 'polypeptide(L)'
;MKRLYGATVLCLLMAVATNAKAAQCRVNGGPWQQVDNGGTLNLQVPVTVKLGSDTTRILLEGVRLECRFTPYGGTPAWWEDYWATSAQAGPAWTPGPKFVSQGTGLRINGVFRNTPVPDGIRISTMRNNALGVPVDVTPYILIRNNPTNPIDVRVGDVLGVLRLNQTNNYNTQRTGLMLTYTAANNFSVSPSTCTINNNNPIEINFGNVNQREIGADPLTTPIRSNRRLTYSCPTGGITTPITITYKGTPSSFDTRLLTMSNPNVGTAMVRAGSAVRVNSSFLTHITNSVGGDDVTFALVQRPGSLPAAGPVTGSGVLVMGVP
;
A
#
# COMPACT_ATOMS: atom_id res chain seq x y z
N MET A 1 -20.37 -8.97 89.80
CA MET A 1 -19.42 -7.85 89.99
C MET A 1 -18.04 -8.30 89.52
N LYS A 2 -17.26 -7.36 88.96
CA LYS A 2 -15.89 -7.43 88.42
C LYS A 2 -15.75 -7.78 86.92
N ARG A 3 -15.71 -6.68 86.14
CA ARG A 3 -15.10 -6.52 84.81
C ARG A 3 -13.58 -6.74 84.89
N LEU A 4 -12.97 -7.25 83.82
CA LEU A 4 -11.60 -6.97 83.32
C LEU A 4 -11.48 -7.66 81.94
N TYR A 5 -11.63 -6.92 80.83
CA TYR A 5 -10.56 -6.29 80.02
C TYR A 5 -9.50 -7.27 79.50
N GLY A 6 -9.42 -7.43 78.17
CA GLY A 6 -8.17 -7.79 77.50
C GLY A 6 -8.34 -8.54 76.17
N ALA A 7 -7.83 -7.93 75.09
CA ALA A 7 -7.45 -8.53 73.81
C ALA A 7 -8.51 -8.64 72.69
N THR A 8 -8.86 -7.49 72.11
CA THR A 8 -9.07 -7.36 70.66
C THR A 8 -7.78 -7.74 69.91
N VAL A 9 -7.77 -8.88 69.22
CA VAL A 9 -6.82 -9.17 68.13
C VAL A 9 -7.60 -9.04 66.83
N LEU A 10 -7.62 -7.83 66.28
CA LEU A 10 -8.12 -7.56 64.94
C LEU A 10 -6.96 -7.83 63.97
N CYS A 11 -6.99 -8.98 63.30
CA CYS A 11 -6.11 -9.28 62.17
C CYS A 11 -6.46 -8.33 61.00
N LEU A 12 -5.77 -7.20 60.93
CA LEU A 12 -5.65 -6.40 59.71
C LEU A 12 -4.77 -7.17 58.72
N LEU A 13 -5.40 -8.06 57.95
CA LEU A 13 -4.90 -8.48 56.64
C LEU A 13 -4.89 -7.25 55.75
N MET A 14 -3.80 -6.48 55.80
CA MET A 14 -3.44 -5.61 54.70
C MET A 14 -3.09 -6.52 53.53
N ALA A 15 -4.10 -6.82 52.72
CA ALA A 15 -3.92 -7.33 51.38
C ALA A 15 -3.14 -6.28 50.60
N VAL A 16 -1.81 -6.34 50.68
CA VAL A 16 -0.94 -5.72 49.70
C VAL A 16 -1.29 -6.44 48.40
N ALA A 17 -2.14 -5.83 47.58
CA ALA A 17 -2.31 -6.24 46.20
C ALA A 17 -0.92 -6.08 45.57
N THR A 18 -0.16 -7.17 45.53
CA THR A 18 1.08 -7.24 44.78
C THR A 18 0.65 -7.13 43.33
N ASN A 19 0.70 -5.91 42.79
CA ASN A 19 0.55 -5.68 41.36
C ASN A 19 1.66 -6.49 40.69
N ALA A 20 1.28 -7.67 40.19
CA ALA A 20 2.21 -8.60 39.58
C ALA A 20 2.60 -8.02 38.23
N LYS A 21 3.84 -7.57 38.14
CA LYS A 21 4.43 -6.88 37.00
C LYS A 21 4.92 -7.91 35.99
N ALA A 22 4.50 -7.81 34.73
CA ALA A 22 4.90 -8.76 33.69
C ALA A 22 6.19 -8.29 33.00
N ALA A 23 6.13 -7.21 32.24
CA ALA A 23 7.28 -6.69 31.49
C ALA A 23 7.31 -5.15 31.50
N GLN A 24 8.46 -4.59 31.13
CA GLN A 24 8.58 -3.16 30.85
C GLN A 24 9.06 -2.98 29.43
N CYS A 25 8.45 -2.07 28.68
CA CYS A 25 8.86 -1.74 27.32
C CYS A 25 9.06 -0.23 27.17
N ARG A 26 9.94 0.15 26.25
CA ARG A 26 10.16 1.54 25.86
C ARG A 26 10.40 1.64 24.37
N VAL A 27 10.15 2.82 23.83
CA VAL A 27 10.36 3.14 22.42
C VAL A 27 11.40 4.26 22.34
N ASN A 28 12.38 4.10 21.45
CA ASN A 28 13.36 5.12 21.09
C ASN A 28 14.13 5.70 22.30
N GLY A 29 14.46 4.85 23.28
CA GLY A 29 15.20 5.26 24.47
C GLY A 29 14.37 6.07 25.50
N GLY A 30 13.06 6.20 25.30
CA GLY A 30 12.15 6.86 26.23
C GLY A 30 11.98 6.15 27.58
N PRO A 31 11.04 6.62 28.43
CA PRO A 31 10.81 6.02 29.72
C PRO A 31 10.27 4.59 29.59
N TRP A 32 10.62 3.75 30.57
CA TRP A 32 10.07 2.41 30.70
C TRP A 32 8.58 2.48 31.07
N GLN A 33 7.75 1.84 30.26
CA GLN A 33 6.32 1.69 30.48
C GLN A 33 6.03 0.27 30.96
N GLN A 34 5.27 0.18 32.05
CA GLN A 34 4.90 -1.08 32.67
C GLN A 34 3.75 -1.73 31.91
N VAL A 35 3.83 -3.06 31.72
CA VAL A 35 2.66 -3.89 31.43
C VAL A 35 2.42 -4.83 32.61
N ASP A 36 1.19 -4.80 33.11
CA ASP A 36 0.74 -5.68 34.20
C ASP A 36 0.25 -7.01 33.64
N ASN A 37 0.33 -8.06 34.45
CA ASN A 37 -0.11 -9.39 34.04
C ASN A 37 -1.56 -9.41 33.53
N GLY A 38 -1.80 -10.04 32.38
CA GLY A 38 -3.10 -10.05 31.70
C GLY A 38 -3.45 -8.76 30.94
N GLY A 39 -2.63 -7.71 31.07
CA GLY A 39 -2.81 -6.44 30.39
C GLY A 39 -2.21 -6.38 28.99
N THR A 40 -2.56 -5.33 28.25
CA THR A 40 -1.97 -4.98 26.95
C THR A 40 -1.40 -3.58 27.00
N LEU A 41 -0.11 -3.44 26.70
CA LEU A 41 0.50 -2.13 26.52
C LEU A 41 0.18 -1.60 25.12
N ASN A 42 -0.49 -0.46 25.06
CA ASN A 42 -0.86 0.21 23.81
C ASN A 42 0.05 1.40 23.59
N LEU A 43 0.80 1.40 22.49
CA LEU A 43 1.72 2.47 22.12
C LEU A 43 1.37 2.99 20.74
N GLN A 44 1.41 4.31 20.57
CA GLN A 44 1.38 4.94 19.25
C GLN A 44 2.79 5.43 18.95
N VAL A 45 3.32 5.02 17.80
CA VAL A 45 4.72 5.28 17.43
C VAL A 45 4.81 5.91 16.04
N PRO A 46 5.54 7.04 15.90
CA PRO A 46 5.84 7.60 14.59
C PRO A 46 6.94 6.78 13.92
N VAL A 47 6.77 6.49 12.63
CA VAL A 47 7.75 5.77 11.79
C VAL A 47 8.03 6.51 10.50
N THR A 48 9.27 6.39 10.04
CA THR A 48 9.66 6.83 8.71
C THR A 48 9.26 5.78 7.69
N VAL A 49 8.46 6.21 6.71
CA VAL A 49 8.07 5.40 5.56
C VAL A 49 9.09 5.63 4.45
N LYS A 50 9.74 4.56 4.00
CA LYS A 50 10.75 4.62 2.94
C LYS A 50 10.75 3.38 2.06
N LEU A 51 11.30 3.53 0.87
CA LEU A 51 11.56 2.40 -0.02
C LEU A 51 12.74 1.57 0.52
N GLY A 52 12.59 0.25 0.53
CA GLY A 52 13.64 -0.70 0.84
C GLY A 52 14.72 -0.72 -0.25
N SER A 53 15.92 -1.23 0.09
CA SER A 53 17.05 -1.32 -0.84
C SER A 53 16.77 -2.19 -2.06
N ASP A 54 15.91 -3.20 -1.90
CA ASP A 54 15.50 -4.11 -2.99
C ASP A 54 14.39 -3.53 -3.89
N THR A 55 13.88 -2.33 -3.59
CA THR A 55 12.78 -1.62 -4.27
C THR A 55 11.45 -2.38 -4.40
N THR A 56 11.35 -3.58 -3.84
CA THR A 56 10.12 -4.40 -3.82
C THR A 56 9.28 -4.17 -2.57
N ARG A 57 9.80 -3.42 -1.58
CA ARG A 57 9.20 -3.25 -0.26
C ARG A 57 9.22 -1.79 0.18
N ILE A 58 8.13 -1.33 0.77
CA ILE A 58 8.10 -0.11 1.59
C ILE A 58 8.32 -0.58 3.03
N LEU A 59 9.31 -0.01 3.71
CA LEU A 59 9.65 -0.33 5.08
C LEU A 59 9.09 0.74 6.03
N LEU A 60 8.54 0.30 7.16
CA LEU A 60 8.05 1.16 8.24
C LEU A 60 9.08 1.18 9.39
N GLU A 61 10.13 1.98 9.24
CA GLU A 61 11.31 1.98 10.12
C GLU A 61 11.39 3.21 11.04
N GLY A 62 12.34 3.23 11.97
CA GLY A 62 12.56 4.37 12.89
C GLY A 62 12.04 4.15 14.32
N VAL A 63 11.50 2.96 14.60
CA VAL A 63 11.14 2.54 15.96
C VAL A 63 12.14 1.52 16.47
N ARG A 64 12.80 1.86 17.59
CA ARG A 64 13.58 0.96 18.41
C ARG A 64 12.75 0.59 19.63
N LEU A 65 12.09 -0.56 19.56
CA LEU A 65 11.37 -1.15 20.68
C LEU A 65 12.35 -1.98 21.52
N GLU A 66 12.40 -1.68 22.82
CA GLU A 66 13.16 -2.46 23.79
C GLU A 66 12.23 -2.88 24.91
N CYS A 67 12.29 -4.15 25.31
CA CYS A 67 11.58 -4.64 26.48
C CYS A 67 12.56 -5.31 27.43
N ARG A 68 12.21 -5.33 28.72
CA ARG A 68 12.98 -6.00 29.77
C ARG A 68 12.06 -6.73 30.72
N PHE A 69 12.64 -7.73 31.37
CA PHE A 69 12.05 -8.37 32.54
C PHE A 69 11.84 -7.32 33.63
N THR A 70 10.67 -7.29 34.27
CA THR A 70 10.41 -6.29 35.30
C THR A 70 11.20 -6.62 36.58
N PRO A 71 12.09 -5.72 37.07
CA PRO A 71 12.86 -6.01 38.27
C PRO A 71 11.94 -6.13 39.50
N TYR A 72 11.98 -7.28 40.17
CA TYR A 72 11.27 -7.51 41.43
C TYR A 72 12.19 -8.20 42.44
N GLY A 73 12.10 -7.83 43.72
CA GLY A 73 12.95 -8.40 44.76
C GLY A 73 12.62 -9.87 45.01
N GLY A 74 13.64 -10.73 45.06
CA GLY A 74 13.48 -12.15 45.39
C GLY A 74 13.06 -13.06 44.21
N THR A 75 12.99 -12.54 42.98
CA THR A 75 12.74 -13.39 41.80
C THR A 75 14.00 -14.18 41.40
N PRO A 76 13.86 -15.48 41.06
CA PRO A 76 14.96 -16.29 40.57
C PRO A 76 15.60 -15.75 39.28
N ALA A 77 16.92 -15.90 39.16
CA ALA A 77 17.69 -15.42 38.00
C ALA A 77 17.39 -16.19 36.69
N TRP A 78 16.83 -17.42 36.78
CA TRP A 78 16.48 -18.24 35.62
C TRP A 78 15.09 -17.95 35.04
N TRP A 79 14.36 -16.99 35.63
CA TRP A 79 13.08 -16.54 35.08
C TRP A 79 13.32 -15.71 33.82
N GLU A 80 12.54 -16.02 32.78
CA GLU A 80 12.64 -15.39 31.48
C GLU A 80 11.27 -15.05 30.92
N ASP A 81 11.20 -13.88 30.28
CA ASP A 81 10.05 -13.46 29.48
C ASP A 81 10.37 -13.57 27.98
N TYR A 82 9.32 -13.78 27.19
CA TYR A 82 9.43 -14.19 25.81
C TYR A 82 8.43 -13.44 24.95
N TRP A 83 8.90 -12.62 24.01
CA TRP A 83 8.03 -11.95 23.04
C TRP A 83 7.93 -12.73 21.75
N ALA A 84 6.71 -12.98 21.29
CA ALA A 84 6.43 -13.71 20.07
C ALA A 84 5.19 -13.19 19.34
N THR A 85 5.06 -13.58 18.08
CA THR A 85 3.80 -13.47 17.32
C THR A 85 2.74 -14.40 17.92
N SER A 86 1.47 -13.99 17.95
CA SER A 86 0.39 -14.82 18.47
C SER A 86 -0.98 -14.32 18.05
N ALA A 87 -1.86 -15.22 17.60
CA ALA A 87 -3.27 -14.95 17.37
C ALA A 87 -4.05 -14.58 18.65
N GLN A 88 -3.51 -14.85 19.85
CA GLN A 88 -4.16 -14.42 21.11
C GLN A 88 -4.28 -12.90 21.21
N ALA A 89 -3.32 -12.17 20.63
CA ALA A 89 -3.38 -10.71 20.55
C ALA A 89 -4.10 -10.25 19.25
N GLY A 90 -4.53 -11.16 18.38
CA GLY A 90 -4.94 -10.91 17.00
C GLY A 90 -3.80 -11.14 16.00
N PRO A 91 -4.03 -10.94 14.68
CA PRO A 91 -2.97 -11.09 13.69
C PRO A 91 -1.76 -10.21 14.04
N ALA A 92 -0.56 -10.80 13.98
CA ALA A 92 0.67 -10.11 14.37
C ALA A 92 0.87 -8.78 13.62
N TRP A 93 0.39 -8.69 12.38
CA TRP A 93 0.34 -7.47 11.62
C TRP A 93 -1.04 -7.26 10.98
N THR A 94 -1.57 -6.04 11.12
CA THR A 94 -2.75 -5.59 10.39
C THR A 94 -2.43 -4.28 9.68
N PRO A 95 -2.43 -4.21 8.34
CA PRO A 95 -2.18 -2.97 7.63
C PRO A 95 -3.26 -1.92 7.86
N GLY A 96 -2.87 -0.66 7.78
CA GLY A 96 -3.79 0.47 7.78
C GLY A 96 -4.56 0.63 6.45
N PRO A 97 -5.55 1.55 6.41
CA PRO A 97 -6.45 1.72 5.27
C PRO A 97 -5.75 1.96 3.93
N LYS A 98 -4.59 2.63 3.94
CA LYS A 98 -3.79 2.93 2.74
C LYS A 98 -3.19 1.69 2.07
N PHE A 99 -3.16 0.55 2.76
CA PHE A 99 -2.46 -0.65 2.31
C PHE A 99 -3.36 -1.90 2.22
N VAL A 100 -4.69 -1.74 2.31
CA VAL A 100 -5.64 -2.87 2.28
C VAL A 100 -5.58 -3.70 1.00
N SER A 101 -5.18 -3.08 -0.12
CA SER A 101 -5.00 -3.74 -1.42
C SER A 101 -3.58 -4.24 -1.66
N GLN A 102 -2.68 -4.07 -0.68
CA GLN A 102 -1.27 -4.42 -0.82
C GLN A 102 -0.95 -5.74 -0.12
N GLY A 103 0.04 -6.46 -0.65
CA GLY A 103 0.68 -7.52 0.13
C GLY A 103 1.47 -6.89 1.28
N THR A 104 1.58 -7.56 2.42
CA THR A 104 2.29 -7.03 3.59
C THR A 104 3.05 -8.13 4.33
N GLY A 105 3.84 -7.76 5.33
CA GLY A 105 4.47 -8.71 6.23
C GLY A 105 5.29 -8.06 7.33
N LEU A 106 6.04 -8.90 8.04
CA LEU A 106 6.97 -8.51 9.10
C LEU A 106 8.38 -9.01 8.77
N ARG A 107 9.39 -8.13 8.94
CA ARG A 107 10.79 -8.54 9.07
C ARG A 107 11.04 -8.82 10.54
N ILE A 108 11.27 -10.07 10.90
CA ILE A 108 11.50 -10.52 12.28
C ILE A 108 12.92 -11.07 12.37
N ASN A 109 13.77 -10.49 13.21
CA ASN A 109 15.18 -10.87 13.36
C ASN A 109 15.88 -10.99 11.99
N GLY A 110 15.69 -9.98 11.13
CA GLY A 110 16.23 -9.95 9.76
C GLY A 110 15.50 -10.79 8.71
N VAL A 111 14.57 -11.68 9.08
CA VAL A 111 13.86 -12.57 8.14
C VAL A 111 12.51 -12.00 7.74
N PHE A 112 12.26 -11.82 6.45
CA PHE A 112 10.97 -11.36 5.92
C PHE A 112 9.93 -12.48 5.88
N ARG A 113 8.73 -12.19 6.39
CA ARG A 113 7.59 -13.12 6.43
C ARG A 113 6.32 -12.40 6.00
N ASN A 114 5.71 -12.87 4.91
CA ASN A 114 4.47 -12.29 4.39
C ASN A 114 3.30 -12.60 5.33
N THR A 115 2.33 -11.70 5.36
CA THR A 115 1.03 -11.91 6.00
C THR A 115 0.25 -13.00 5.24
N PRO A 116 -0.40 -13.98 5.92
CA PRO A 116 -0.49 -14.12 7.38
C PRO A 116 0.84 -14.58 8.00
N VAL A 117 1.34 -13.81 8.97
CA VAL A 117 2.58 -14.15 9.67
C VAL A 117 2.28 -15.28 10.66
N PRO A 118 3.03 -16.40 10.65
CA PRO A 118 2.80 -17.51 11.56
C PRO A 118 2.88 -17.10 13.04
N ASP A 119 2.12 -17.81 13.87
CA ASP A 119 2.16 -17.66 15.32
C ASP A 119 3.37 -18.37 15.94
N GLY A 120 3.73 -17.96 17.15
CA GLY A 120 4.78 -18.60 17.95
C GLY A 120 6.21 -18.27 17.51
N ILE A 121 6.39 -17.31 16.60
CA ILE A 121 7.73 -16.88 16.19
C ILE A 121 8.34 -16.08 17.32
N ARG A 122 9.35 -16.65 17.98
CA ARG A 122 10.12 -15.98 19.02
C ARG A 122 10.90 -14.82 18.41
N ILE A 123 10.68 -13.62 18.97
CA ILE A 123 11.40 -12.40 18.58
C ILE A 123 12.56 -12.18 19.54
N SER A 124 12.28 -12.20 20.85
CA SER A 124 13.29 -11.94 21.88
C SER A 124 13.01 -12.66 23.19
N THR A 125 14.08 -12.84 23.97
CA THR A 125 14.06 -13.45 25.31
C THR A 125 14.68 -12.45 26.30
N MET A 126 13.97 -12.14 27.36
CA MET A 126 14.41 -11.24 28.43
C MET A 126 14.69 -12.03 29.68
N ARG A 127 15.97 -12.05 30.05
CA ARG A 127 16.40 -12.61 31.33
C ARG A 127 16.06 -11.65 32.46
N ASN A 128 15.86 -12.20 33.64
CA ASN A 128 15.70 -11.43 34.87
C ASN A 128 17.01 -10.78 35.33
N ASN A 129 17.43 -9.72 34.62
CA ASN A 129 18.66 -8.97 34.88
C ASN A 129 18.50 -7.45 34.65
N ALA A 130 17.26 -6.98 34.49
CA ALA A 130 16.89 -5.59 34.23
C ALA A 130 17.45 -4.96 32.94
N LEU A 131 18.13 -5.73 32.08
CA LEU A 131 18.67 -5.25 30.82
C LEU A 131 17.59 -5.17 29.75
N GLY A 132 17.59 -4.06 29.01
CA GLY A 132 16.74 -3.89 27.83
C GLY A 132 17.20 -4.79 26.70
N VAL A 133 16.27 -5.56 26.13
CA VAL A 133 16.49 -6.41 24.98
C VAL A 133 15.67 -5.86 23.80
N PRO A 134 16.29 -5.66 22.62
CA PRO A 134 15.57 -5.26 21.42
C PRO A 134 14.49 -6.27 21.03
N VAL A 135 13.35 -5.76 20.59
CA VAL A 135 12.30 -6.57 19.94
C VAL A 135 12.36 -6.25 18.45
N ASP A 136 13.22 -6.97 17.71
CA ASP A 136 13.50 -6.69 16.30
C ASP A 136 12.38 -7.22 15.38
N VAL A 137 11.39 -6.37 15.19
CA VAL A 137 10.26 -6.59 14.28
C VAL A 137 9.93 -5.29 13.55
N THR A 138 9.92 -5.36 12.22
CA THR A 138 9.67 -4.20 11.36
C THR A 138 8.60 -4.56 10.33
N PRO A 139 7.46 -3.86 10.28
CA PRO A 139 6.47 -4.10 9.22
C PRO A 139 6.93 -3.61 7.85
N TYR A 140 6.46 -4.27 6.81
CA TYR A 140 6.66 -3.85 5.42
C TYR A 140 5.40 -4.01 4.57
N ILE A 141 5.34 -3.22 3.51
CA ILE A 141 4.34 -3.31 2.44
C ILE A 141 5.05 -3.81 1.18
N LEU A 142 4.50 -4.83 0.54
CA LEU A 142 4.98 -5.30 -0.76
C LEU A 142 4.52 -4.36 -1.84
N ILE A 143 5.46 -3.83 -2.61
CA ILE A 143 5.17 -3.13 -3.85
C ILE A 143 4.97 -4.23 -4.90
N ARG A 144 3.72 -4.46 -5.29
CA ARG A 144 3.46 -5.33 -6.43
C ARG A 144 3.82 -4.55 -7.70
N ASN A 145 4.57 -5.17 -8.61
CA ASN A 145 4.95 -4.65 -9.93
C ASN A 145 3.77 -4.44 -10.90
N ASN A 146 2.55 -4.38 -10.38
CA ASN A 146 1.34 -4.12 -11.14
C ASN A 146 1.01 -2.63 -11.01
N PRO A 147 0.24 -2.04 -11.93
CA PRO A 147 -0.12 -0.64 -11.83
C PRO A 147 -1.10 -0.42 -10.67
N THR A 148 -0.67 -0.50 -9.41
CA THR A 148 -1.54 -0.17 -8.28
C THR A 148 -1.83 1.33 -8.27
N ASN A 149 -2.91 1.72 -7.60
CA ASN A 149 -3.10 3.13 -7.29
C ASN A 149 -1.84 3.66 -6.59
N PRO A 150 -1.40 4.89 -6.91
CA PRO A 150 -0.28 5.50 -6.21
C PRO A 150 -0.46 5.35 -4.69
N ILE A 151 0.56 4.83 -4.03
CA ILE A 151 0.59 4.82 -2.57
C ILE A 151 0.98 6.23 -2.17
N ASP A 152 0.06 6.94 -1.52
CA ASP A 152 0.29 8.28 -0.98
C ASP A 152 0.04 8.27 0.54
N VAL A 153 1.13 8.43 1.28
CA VAL A 153 1.19 8.49 2.74
C VAL A 153 1.48 9.93 3.15
N ARG A 154 0.68 10.45 4.07
CA ARG A 154 0.87 11.77 4.68
C ARG A 154 1.26 11.64 6.14
N VAL A 155 2.03 12.60 6.64
CA VAL A 155 2.35 12.70 8.07
C VAL A 155 1.07 12.55 8.91
N GLY A 156 1.12 11.69 9.93
CA GLY A 156 -0.03 11.40 10.80
C GLY A 156 -0.93 10.25 10.34
N ASP A 157 -0.81 9.76 9.10
CA ASP A 157 -1.59 8.61 8.63
C ASP A 157 -1.34 7.37 9.51
N VAL A 158 -2.40 6.62 9.82
CA VAL A 158 -2.30 5.32 10.50
C VAL A 158 -1.91 4.25 9.49
N LEU A 159 -0.72 3.68 9.68
CA LEU A 159 -0.09 2.75 8.74
C LEU A 159 -0.39 1.29 9.03
N GLY A 160 -0.80 0.98 10.27
CA GLY A 160 -1.16 -0.36 10.70
C GLY A 160 -0.90 -0.58 12.18
N VAL A 161 -1.17 -1.81 12.61
CA VAL A 161 -1.04 -2.24 14.00
C VAL A 161 -0.24 -3.53 14.07
N LEU A 162 0.86 -3.49 14.84
CA LEU A 162 1.66 -4.65 15.23
C LEU A 162 1.17 -5.15 16.58
N ARG A 163 1.00 -6.47 16.70
CA ARG A 163 0.55 -7.13 17.93
C ARG A 163 1.46 -8.28 18.30
N LEU A 164 1.97 -8.24 19.52
CA LEU A 164 2.85 -9.26 20.08
C LEU A 164 2.29 -9.75 21.40
N ASN A 165 2.67 -10.96 21.77
CA ASN A 165 2.31 -11.57 23.04
C ASN A 165 3.58 -11.92 23.81
N GLN A 166 3.56 -11.66 25.10
CA GLN A 166 4.59 -12.06 26.05
C GLN A 166 4.15 -13.30 26.79
N THR A 167 5.06 -14.27 26.84
CA THR A 167 4.95 -15.50 27.64
C THR A 167 6.17 -15.64 28.54
N ASN A 168 6.21 -16.65 29.40
CA ASN A 168 7.33 -16.87 30.30
C ASN A 168 7.49 -18.36 30.66
N ASN A 169 8.57 -18.70 31.40
CA ASN A 169 8.89 -20.07 31.83
C ASN A 169 8.53 -20.41 33.29
N TYR A 170 7.85 -19.52 34.01
CA TYR A 170 7.58 -19.70 35.44
C TYR A 170 6.09 -19.71 35.81
N ASN A 171 5.21 -19.27 34.92
CA ASN A 171 3.75 -19.31 35.11
C ASN A 171 2.97 -19.30 33.78
N THR A 172 1.64 -19.26 33.89
CA THR A 172 0.71 -19.25 32.74
C THR A 172 0.27 -17.84 32.30
N GLN A 173 0.74 -16.79 32.97
CA GLN A 173 0.33 -15.42 32.67
C GLN A 173 0.90 -14.96 31.33
N ARG A 174 0.14 -14.07 30.68
CA ARG A 174 0.42 -13.54 29.35
C ARG A 174 0.14 -12.06 29.34
N THR A 175 0.87 -11.31 28.53
CA THR A 175 0.61 -9.88 28.32
C THR A 175 0.73 -9.50 26.86
N GLY A 176 -0.07 -8.54 26.44
CA GLY A 176 -0.08 -8.03 25.07
C GLY A 176 0.80 -6.80 24.90
N LEU A 177 1.27 -6.61 23.67
CA LEU A 177 1.84 -5.36 23.20
C LEU A 177 1.20 -5.01 21.86
N MET A 178 0.62 -3.82 21.77
CA MET A 178 0.01 -3.29 20.57
C MET A 178 0.67 -1.97 20.19
N LEU A 179 1.33 -1.95 19.03
CA LEU A 179 1.94 -0.74 18.47
C LEU A 179 1.12 -0.27 17.28
N THR A 180 0.54 0.92 17.38
CA THR A 180 -0.08 1.63 16.26
C THR A 180 0.99 2.49 15.58
N TYR A 181 1.27 2.18 14.31
CA TYR A 181 2.28 2.87 13.52
C TYR A 181 1.63 4.08 12.84
N THR A 182 2.26 5.25 13.00
CA THR A 182 1.83 6.50 12.33
C THR A 182 2.96 7.09 11.50
N ALA A 183 2.64 7.73 10.38
CA ALA A 183 3.66 8.27 9.50
C ALA A 183 4.34 9.52 10.07
N ALA A 184 5.68 9.51 10.10
CA ALA A 184 6.51 10.66 10.49
C ALA A 184 6.92 11.54 9.30
N ASN A 185 6.74 11.06 8.06
CA ASN A 185 7.05 11.78 6.83
C ASN A 185 5.97 11.56 5.77
N ASN A 186 5.90 12.48 4.81
CA ASN A 186 5.18 12.23 3.58
C ASN A 186 5.99 11.22 2.73
N PHE A 187 5.30 10.28 2.10
CA PHE A 187 5.90 9.30 1.21
C PHE A 187 4.92 8.97 0.10
N SER A 188 5.37 9.07 -1.14
CA SER A 188 4.58 8.68 -2.30
C SER A 188 5.38 7.74 -3.19
N VAL A 189 4.78 6.64 -3.60
CA VAL A 189 5.29 5.80 -4.69
C VAL A 189 4.17 5.56 -5.70
N SER A 190 4.41 5.95 -6.94
CA SER A 190 3.50 5.69 -8.06
C SER A 190 3.99 4.45 -8.80
N PRO A 191 3.24 3.34 -8.76
CA PRO A 191 3.62 2.14 -9.48
C PRO A 191 3.11 2.25 -10.92
N SER A 192 3.93 2.82 -11.79
CA SER A 192 3.97 2.43 -13.20
C SER A 192 5.18 3.09 -13.87
N THR A 193 6.23 2.30 -14.07
CA THR A 193 7.26 2.59 -15.08
C THR A 193 6.93 1.96 -16.42
N CYS A 194 5.78 1.27 -16.53
CA CYS A 194 5.32 0.75 -17.80
C CYS A 194 4.96 1.90 -18.73
N THR A 195 5.43 1.84 -19.96
CA THR A 195 5.26 2.91 -20.94
C THR A 195 4.38 2.45 -22.10
N ILE A 196 3.70 3.42 -22.72
CA ILE A 196 3.08 3.24 -24.04
C ILE A 196 4.08 3.81 -25.05
N ASN A 197 4.45 3.01 -26.05
CA ASN A 197 5.34 3.42 -27.13
C ASN A 197 6.70 3.98 -26.64
N ASN A 198 7.24 3.45 -25.54
CA ASN A 198 8.45 3.96 -24.89
C ASN A 198 8.38 5.46 -24.54
N ASN A 199 7.18 5.97 -24.25
CA ASN A 199 6.87 7.40 -24.05
C ASN A 199 7.17 8.29 -25.28
N ASN A 200 7.39 7.71 -26.45
CA ASN A 200 7.54 8.48 -27.68
C ASN A 200 6.16 8.93 -28.20
N PRO A 201 6.06 10.16 -28.74
CA PRO A 201 4.85 10.62 -29.39
C PRO A 201 4.38 9.66 -30.49
N ILE A 202 3.07 9.49 -30.60
CA ILE A 202 2.44 8.74 -31.69
C ILE A 202 1.92 9.75 -32.69
N GLU A 203 2.65 9.93 -33.80
CA GLU A 203 2.25 10.86 -34.85
C GLU A 203 1.25 10.21 -35.82
N ILE A 204 0.11 10.86 -35.98
CA ILE A 204 -0.92 10.48 -36.94
C ILE A 204 -0.97 11.52 -38.04
N ASN A 205 -0.46 11.14 -39.21
CA ASN A 205 -0.54 11.96 -40.40
C ASN A 205 -1.50 11.29 -41.40
N PHE A 206 -2.56 12.00 -41.76
CA PHE A 206 -3.55 11.57 -42.77
C PHE A 206 -3.18 12.03 -44.18
N GLY A 207 -2.12 12.81 -44.35
CA GLY A 207 -1.69 13.38 -45.62
C GLY A 207 -2.66 14.44 -46.15
N ASN A 208 -2.64 14.63 -47.47
CA ASN A 208 -3.61 15.47 -48.16
C ASN A 208 -4.91 14.69 -48.35
N VAL A 209 -6.00 15.22 -47.83
CA VAL A 209 -7.31 14.58 -47.84
C VAL A 209 -8.30 15.46 -48.59
N ASN A 210 -9.06 14.87 -49.52
CA ASN A 210 -10.18 15.55 -50.14
C ASN A 210 -11.33 15.63 -49.13
N GLN A 211 -11.83 16.85 -48.86
CA GLN A 211 -12.89 17.08 -47.87
C GLN A 211 -14.14 16.26 -48.10
N ARG A 212 -14.47 15.96 -49.36
CA ARG A 212 -15.65 15.16 -49.73
C ARG A 212 -15.48 13.66 -49.46
N GLU A 213 -14.25 13.21 -49.27
CA GLU A 213 -13.95 11.80 -48.94
C GLU A 213 -13.98 11.54 -47.44
N ILE A 214 -14.01 12.59 -46.61
CA ILE A 214 -14.08 12.44 -45.15
C ILE A 214 -15.47 11.91 -44.79
N GLY A 215 -15.54 10.69 -44.26
CA GLY A 215 -16.80 10.10 -43.81
C GLY A 215 -17.33 10.76 -42.52
N ALA A 216 -18.63 10.56 -42.25
CA ALA A 216 -19.28 11.07 -41.04
C ALA A 216 -19.30 10.06 -39.87
N ASP A 217 -18.86 8.82 -40.10
CA ASP A 217 -18.78 7.77 -39.08
C ASP A 217 -17.33 7.24 -38.96
N PRO A 218 -16.74 7.20 -37.74
CA PRO A 218 -15.39 6.68 -37.52
C PRO A 218 -15.17 5.22 -37.92
N LEU A 219 -16.23 4.41 -38.02
CA LEU A 219 -16.11 3.00 -38.39
C LEU A 219 -16.06 2.78 -39.91
N THR A 220 -16.56 3.73 -40.70
CA THR A 220 -16.75 3.58 -42.16
C THR A 220 -16.03 4.63 -43.01
N THR A 221 -15.53 5.72 -42.42
CA THR A 221 -14.71 6.71 -43.15
C THR A 221 -13.50 6.03 -43.83
N PRO A 222 -13.19 6.37 -45.09
CA PRO A 222 -12.00 5.83 -45.76
C PRO A 222 -10.69 6.43 -45.24
N ILE A 223 -10.75 7.59 -44.58
CA ILE A 223 -9.58 8.33 -44.11
C ILE A 223 -9.12 7.78 -42.76
N ARG A 224 -8.19 6.82 -42.82
CA ARG A 224 -7.77 6.00 -41.68
C ARG A 224 -6.26 5.83 -41.63
N SER A 225 -5.72 5.69 -40.43
CA SER A 225 -4.30 5.46 -40.18
C SER A 225 -4.12 4.42 -39.07
N ASN A 226 -3.56 3.26 -39.40
CA ASN A 226 -3.33 2.18 -38.43
C ASN A 226 -2.04 2.43 -37.64
N ARG A 227 -2.08 2.16 -36.33
CA ARG A 227 -0.94 2.23 -35.43
C ARG A 227 -0.94 1.07 -34.46
N ARG A 228 0.25 0.55 -34.17
CA ARG A 228 0.50 -0.40 -33.09
C ARG A 228 0.88 0.38 -31.83
N LEU A 229 0.09 0.24 -30.78
CA LEU A 229 0.48 0.64 -29.43
C LEU A 229 1.38 -0.47 -28.86
N THR A 230 2.54 -0.12 -28.34
CA THR A 230 3.43 -1.06 -27.66
C THR A 230 3.47 -0.75 -26.17
N TYR A 231 3.39 -1.78 -25.34
CA TYR A 231 3.47 -1.65 -23.88
C TYR A 231 4.76 -2.33 -23.41
N SER A 232 5.54 -1.64 -22.60
CA SER A 232 6.78 -2.16 -22.06
C SER A 232 6.92 -1.78 -20.60
N CYS A 233 7.20 -2.76 -19.75
CA CYS A 233 7.59 -2.54 -18.37
C CYS A 233 9.08 -2.86 -18.21
N PRO A 234 9.87 -2.05 -17.48
CA PRO A 234 11.32 -2.26 -17.36
C PRO A 234 11.68 -3.50 -16.55
N THR A 235 10.82 -3.93 -15.64
CA THR A 235 11.01 -5.15 -14.83
C THR A 235 10.40 -6.34 -15.54
N GLY A 236 11.14 -7.45 -15.67
CA GLY A 236 10.65 -8.71 -16.26
C GLY A 236 9.57 -9.40 -15.42
N GLY A 237 8.78 -10.30 -16.04
CA GLY A 237 7.82 -11.18 -15.37
C GLY A 237 6.48 -10.54 -14.97
N ILE A 238 6.16 -9.33 -15.46
CA ILE A 238 4.86 -8.68 -15.18
C ILE A 238 3.79 -9.24 -16.11
N THR A 239 2.76 -9.89 -15.53
CA THR A 239 1.59 -10.36 -16.29
C THR A 239 0.33 -9.84 -15.61
N THR A 240 -0.37 -8.91 -16.24
CA THR A 240 -1.48 -8.20 -15.60
C THR A 240 -2.44 -7.57 -16.62
N PRO A 241 -3.77 -7.54 -16.34
CA PRO A 241 -4.69 -6.74 -17.12
C PRO A 241 -4.43 -5.25 -16.87
N ILE A 242 -4.53 -4.46 -17.93
CA ILE A 242 -4.36 -3.01 -17.89
C ILE A 242 -5.48 -2.32 -18.66
N THR A 243 -5.71 -1.05 -18.36
CA THR A 243 -6.60 -0.18 -19.12
C THR A 243 -5.80 0.84 -19.92
N ILE A 244 -6.24 1.15 -21.13
CA ILE A 244 -5.72 2.26 -21.93
C ILE A 244 -6.83 3.28 -22.09
N THR A 245 -6.60 4.48 -21.57
CA THR A 245 -7.56 5.58 -21.59
C THR A 245 -7.20 6.57 -22.69
N TYR A 246 -8.17 6.88 -23.56
CA TYR A 246 -8.00 7.91 -24.59
C TYR A 246 -8.43 9.27 -24.05
N LYS A 247 -7.48 10.06 -23.53
CA LYS A 247 -7.75 11.35 -22.91
C LYS A 247 -7.67 12.50 -23.92
N GLY A 248 -8.57 13.46 -23.76
CA GLY A 248 -8.61 14.68 -24.55
C GLY A 248 -9.94 15.41 -24.44
N THR A 249 -10.12 16.43 -25.28
CA THR A 249 -11.37 17.19 -25.36
C THR A 249 -12.27 16.57 -26.43
N PRO A 250 -13.46 16.04 -26.09
CA PRO A 250 -14.39 15.50 -27.09
C PRO A 250 -14.90 16.62 -28.00
N SER A 251 -15.16 16.26 -29.26
CA SER A 251 -15.76 17.14 -30.26
C SER A 251 -17.18 17.50 -29.85
N SER A 252 -17.65 18.69 -30.26
CA SER A 252 -19.02 19.14 -29.95
C SER A 252 -20.13 18.32 -30.61
N PHE A 253 -19.80 17.56 -31.67
CA PHE A 253 -20.78 16.83 -32.47
C PHE A 253 -20.75 15.30 -32.29
N ASP A 254 -19.68 14.74 -31.71
CA ASP A 254 -19.60 13.31 -31.36
C ASP A 254 -18.55 13.11 -30.24
N THR A 255 -18.99 12.56 -29.10
CA THR A 255 -18.13 12.36 -27.92
C THR A 255 -17.07 11.26 -28.09
N ARG A 256 -17.12 10.50 -29.18
CA ARG A 256 -16.10 9.51 -29.55
C ARG A 256 -14.95 10.13 -30.32
N LEU A 257 -15.11 11.37 -30.79
CA LEU A 257 -14.12 12.07 -31.59
C LEU A 257 -13.40 13.11 -30.75
N LEU A 258 -12.09 13.18 -30.87
CA LEU A 258 -11.27 14.23 -30.29
C LEU A 258 -11.37 15.51 -31.13
N THR A 259 -11.48 16.64 -30.44
CA THR A 259 -11.59 17.97 -31.05
C THR A 259 -10.33 18.28 -31.85
N MET A 260 -10.51 18.74 -33.08
CA MET A 260 -9.44 19.23 -33.94
C MET A 260 -9.49 20.76 -34.06
N SER A 261 -8.49 21.37 -34.68
CA SER A 261 -8.46 22.81 -34.99
C SER A 261 -9.59 23.27 -35.91
N ASN A 262 -10.15 22.35 -36.71
CA ASN A 262 -11.35 22.58 -37.51
C ASN A 262 -12.57 22.03 -36.76
N PRO A 263 -13.57 22.85 -36.41
CA PRO A 263 -14.71 22.43 -35.58
C PRO A 263 -15.66 21.45 -36.26
N ASN A 264 -15.56 21.28 -37.59
CA ASN A 264 -16.32 20.33 -38.37
C ASN A 264 -15.53 19.03 -38.63
N VAL A 265 -14.37 18.86 -38.00
CA VAL A 265 -13.53 17.65 -38.12
C VAL A 265 -13.17 17.15 -36.73
N GLY A 266 -13.23 15.83 -36.56
CA GLY A 266 -12.82 15.13 -35.36
C GLY A 266 -11.97 13.91 -35.71
N THR A 267 -11.20 13.41 -34.76
CA THR A 267 -10.49 12.14 -34.93
C THR A 267 -10.92 11.11 -33.89
N ALA A 268 -11.18 9.88 -34.32
CA ALA A 268 -11.48 8.77 -33.42
C ALA A 268 -10.28 7.85 -33.29
N MET A 269 -10.16 7.20 -32.14
CA MET A 269 -9.37 5.97 -32.01
C MET A 269 -10.32 4.78 -32.02
N VAL A 270 -10.12 3.85 -32.94
CA VAL A 270 -10.91 2.62 -33.11
C VAL A 270 -10.04 1.44 -32.70
N ARG A 271 -10.59 0.54 -31.88
CA ARG A 271 -9.97 -0.72 -31.49
C ARG A 271 -10.98 -1.84 -31.60
N ALA A 272 -10.58 -2.97 -32.16
CA ALA A 272 -11.43 -4.17 -32.28
C ALA A 272 -12.84 -3.88 -32.85
N GLY A 273 -12.90 -3.01 -33.87
CA GLY A 273 -14.16 -2.66 -34.54
C GLY A 273 -15.05 -1.65 -33.79
N SER A 274 -14.61 -1.10 -32.66
CA SER A 274 -15.37 -0.11 -31.89
C SER A 274 -14.57 1.17 -31.68
N ALA A 275 -15.25 2.32 -31.77
CA ALA A 275 -14.66 3.62 -31.48
C ALA A 275 -14.58 3.83 -29.96
N VAL A 276 -13.36 4.04 -29.45
CA VAL A 276 -13.10 4.31 -28.04
C VAL A 276 -13.56 5.73 -27.74
N ARG A 277 -14.55 5.86 -26.85
CA ARG A 277 -15.05 7.17 -26.45
C ARG A 277 -13.94 8.01 -25.82
N VAL A 278 -13.88 9.30 -26.13
CA VAL A 278 -12.91 10.20 -25.50
C VAL A 278 -13.18 10.25 -23.99
N ASN A 279 -12.10 10.22 -23.21
CA ASN A 279 -12.05 10.06 -21.76
C ASN A 279 -12.51 8.70 -21.21
N SER A 280 -12.78 7.73 -22.08
CA SER A 280 -13.05 6.33 -21.73
C SER A 280 -11.82 5.45 -21.94
N SER A 281 -11.87 4.23 -21.40
CA SER A 281 -10.82 3.23 -21.51
C SER A 281 -11.27 1.96 -22.19
N PHE A 282 -10.31 1.18 -22.68
CA PHE A 282 -10.50 -0.23 -23.05
C PHE A 282 -9.57 -1.13 -22.26
N LEU A 283 -9.98 -2.38 -22.07
CA LEU A 283 -9.19 -3.41 -21.39
C LEU A 283 -8.22 -4.10 -22.35
N THR A 284 -6.99 -4.32 -21.89
CA THR A 284 -5.95 -5.08 -22.57
C THR A 284 -5.04 -5.77 -21.54
N HIS A 285 -3.93 -6.37 -21.97
CA HIS A 285 -3.07 -7.17 -21.11
C HIS A 285 -1.59 -6.92 -21.40
N ILE A 286 -0.78 -6.98 -20.35
CA ILE A 286 0.67 -7.14 -20.43
C ILE A 286 0.97 -8.58 -20.05
N THR A 287 1.77 -9.28 -20.86
CA THR A 287 2.22 -10.65 -20.59
C THR A 287 3.73 -10.66 -20.60
N ASN A 288 4.34 -11.09 -19.50
CA ASN A 288 5.79 -11.10 -19.32
C ASN A 288 6.44 -9.75 -19.70
N SER A 289 5.88 -8.67 -19.15
CA SER A 289 6.38 -7.28 -19.23
C SER A 289 6.26 -6.60 -20.59
N VAL A 290 5.63 -7.25 -21.55
CA VAL A 290 5.37 -6.68 -22.88
C VAL A 290 3.91 -6.86 -23.27
N GLY A 291 3.42 -5.99 -24.14
CA GLY A 291 2.07 -6.08 -24.69
C GLY A 291 1.88 -5.12 -25.86
N GLY A 292 0.68 -5.09 -26.42
CA GLY A 292 0.33 -4.08 -27.40
C GLY A 292 -1.02 -4.31 -28.04
N ASP A 293 -1.51 -3.26 -28.70
CA ASP A 293 -2.81 -3.25 -29.38
C ASP A 293 -2.69 -2.56 -30.73
N ASP A 294 -3.40 -3.11 -31.72
CA ASP A 294 -3.60 -2.41 -33.00
C ASP A 294 -4.82 -1.50 -32.88
N VAL A 295 -4.60 -0.22 -33.16
CA VAL A 295 -5.62 0.81 -33.18
C VAL A 295 -5.64 1.48 -34.53
N THR A 296 -6.81 1.96 -34.94
CA THR A 296 -6.97 2.78 -36.13
C THR A 296 -7.39 4.17 -35.71
N PHE A 297 -6.64 5.18 -36.13
CA PHE A 297 -7.08 6.56 -36.06
C PHE A 297 -7.90 6.88 -37.32
N ALA A 298 -9.09 7.43 -37.14
CA ALA A 298 -10.01 7.74 -38.21
C ALA A 298 -10.30 9.24 -38.23
N LEU A 299 -10.26 9.87 -39.41
CA LEU A 299 -10.64 11.27 -39.59
C LEU A 299 -12.11 11.34 -40.02
N VAL A 300 -12.90 12.12 -39.30
CA VAL A 300 -14.36 12.16 -39.44
C VAL A 300 -14.83 13.60 -39.53
N GLN A 301 -15.78 13.85 -40.41
CA GLN A 301 -16.43 15.16 -40.52
C GLN A 301 -17.73 15.20 -39.74
N ARG A 302 -18.15 16.39 -39.33
CA ARG A 302 -19.47 16.61 -38.74
C ARG A 302 -20.55 16.28 -39.78
N PRO A 303 -21.55 15.43 -39.44
CA PRO A 303 -22.62 15.07 -40.36
C PRO A 303 -23.32 16.29 -40.97
N GLY A 304 -23.55 16.27 -42.28
CA GLY A 304 -24.23 17.34 -43.00
C GLY A 304 -23.41 18.64 -43.16
N SER A 305 -22.13 18.63 -42.83
CA SER A 305 -21.22 19.76 -43.03
C SER A 305 -20.13 19.46 -44.04
N LEU A 306 -19.57 20.50 -44.66
CA LEU A 306 -18.33 20.41 -45.42
C LEU A 306 -17.23 21.13 -44.62
N PRO A 307 -16.18 20.43 -44.16
CA PRO A 307 -15.06 21.05 -43.47
C PRO A 307 -14.41 22.18 -44.27
N ALA A 308 -13.99 23.25 -43.60
CA ALA A 308 -13.18 24.30 -44.25
C ALA A 308 -11.81 23.77 -44.72
N ALA A 309 -11.29 24.32 -45.81
CA ALA A 309 -10.00 23.91 -46.37
C ALA A 309 -8.83 24.46 -45.57
N GLY A 310 -7.75 23.69 -45.54
CA GLY A 310 -6.53 24.06 -44.83
C GLY A 310 -6.03 22.96 -43.89
N PRO A 311 -4.92 23.23 -43.18
CA PRO A 311 -4.33 22.30 -42.24
C PRO A 311 -5.25 22.06 -41.05
N VAL A 312 -5.34 20.80 -40.62
CA VAL A 312 -6.11 20.38 -39.44
C VAL A 312 -5.17 19.67 -38.47
N THR A 313 -5.18 20.07 -37.21
CA THR A 313 -4.35 19.49 -36.15
C THR A 313 -5.20 19.17 -34.92
N GLY A 314 -4.74 18.23 -34.11
CA GLY A 314 -5.39 17.85 -32.86
C GLY A 314 -4.41 17.08 -31.98
N SER A 315 -4.69 17.01 -30.69
CA SER A 315 -3.82 16.31 -29.73
C SER A 315 -4.65 15.61 -28.67
N GLY A 316 -4.21 14.42 -28.29
CA GLY A 316 -4.77 13.62 -27.21
C GLY A 316 -3.67 12.87 -26.50
N VAL A 317 -4.01 12.27 -25.36
CA VAL A 317 -3.06 11.53 -24.51
C VAL A 317 -3.59 10.12 -24.30
N LEU A 318 -2.71 9.13 -24.40
CA LEU A 318 -3.01 7.77 -23.96
C LEU A 318 -2.45 7.56 -22.56
N VAL A 319 -3.30 7.09 -21.65
CA VAL A 319 -2.90 6.83 -20.26
C VAL A 319 -3.09 5.35 -19.96
N MET A 320 -2.02 4.69 -19.51
CA MET A 320 -2.08 3.32 -18.99
C MET A 320 -2.51 3.34 -17.52
N GLY A 321 -3.44 2.47 -17.16
CA GLY A 321 -3.88 2.26 -15.78
C GLY A 321 -4.18 0.79 -15.50
N VAL A 322 -4.71 0.52 -14.31
CA VAL A 322 -5.36 -0.76 -14.00
C VAL A 322 -6.88 -0.66 -14.16
N PRO A 323 -7.56 -1.79 -14.37
CA PRO A 323 -9.01 -1.89 -14.25
C PRO A 323 -9.52 -1.55 -12.84
#